data_AF-A0A2P5CNQ1-F1
#
_entry.id   AF-A0A2P5CNQ1-F1
#
_cell.length_a   1.000
_cell.length_b   1.000
_cell.length_c   1.000
_cell.angle_alpha   90.00
_cell.angle_beta   90.00
_cell.angle_gamma   90.00
#
_symmetry.space_group_name_H-M   'P 1'
#
loop_
_entity.id
_entity.type
_entity.pdbx_description
1 polymer ?
#
loop_
_entity_poly.entity_id
_entity_poly.type
_entity_poly.pdbx_seq_one_letter_code
_entity_poly.pdbx_strand_id
1 'polypeptide(L)' 'MDMEYKRGNLMYLDLHLNFLTAFHYQPSAILPWINLRILDVSSNELQGPLPIPPPSTWRYDVSNNLLTGEISL' A
#
# COMPACT_ATOMS: atom_id res chain seq x y z
N MET A 1 -19.76 10.88 19.44
CA MET A 1 -18.46 11.52 19.19
C MET A 1 -17.65 10.52 18.39
N ASP A 2 -17.71 10.67 17.08
CA ASP A 2 -17.20 9.73 16.09
C ASP A 2 -15.66 9.71 16.09
N MET A 3 -15.08 8.53 15.88
CA MET A 3 -13.65 8.27 15.94
C MET A 3 -12.91 8.77 14.68
N GLU A 4 -12.94 10.08 14.43
CA GLU A 4 -12.25 10.72 13.28
C GLU A 4 -10.70 10.78 13.39
N TYR A 5 -10.07 10.08 14.34
CA TYR A 5 -8.65 10.27 14.66
C TYR A 5 -7.63 9.40 13.87
N LYS A 6 -7.98 8.77 12.74
CA LYS A 6 -7.01 7.94 12.00
C LYS A 6 -7.00 8.05 10.47
N ARG A 7 -7.36 9.21 9.92
CA ARG A 7 -6.95 9.57 8.54
C ARG A 7 -5.49 10.05 8.61
N GLY A 8 -4.56 9.09 8.64
CA GLY A 8 -3.15 9.33 8.94
C GLY A 8 -2.50 10.35 7.99
N ASN A 9 -1.65 11.22 8.54
CA ASN A 9 -0.83 12.21 7.82
C ASN A 9 0.35 11.58 7.06
N LEU A 10 0.33 10.27 6.81
CA LEU A 10 1.43 9.58 6.15
C LEU A 10 1.46 9.99 4.68
N MET A 11 2.48 10.73 4.29
CA MET A 11 2.71 11.16 2.91
C MET A 11 3.69 10.25 2.17
N TYR A 12 4.63 9.64 2.89
CA TYR A 12 5.70 8.84 2.34
C TYR A 12 5.85 7.56 3.15
N LEU A 13 5.70 6.41 2.51
CA LEU A 13 6.03 5.12 3.09
C LEU A 13 7.06 4.45 2.19
N ASP A 14 8.23 4.21 2.74
CA ASP A 14 9.30 3.47 2.10
C ASP A 14 9.70 2.31 3.01
N LEU A 15 9.45 1.10 2.50
CA LEU A 15 9.79 -0.18 3.12
C LEU A 15 10.56 -1.05 2.12
N HIS A 16 11.26 -0.45 1.16
CA HIS A 16 12.05 -1.18 0.17
C HIS A 16 13.07 -2.08 0.88
N LEU A 17 13.40 -3.23 0.26
CA LEU A 17 14.42 -4.17 0.74
C LEU A 17 14.18 -4.68 2.16
N ASN A 18 12.96 -5.15 2.41
CA ASN A 18 12.61 -5.84 3.65
C ASN A 18 12.12 -7.27 3.34
N PHE A 19 11.72 -7.99 4.39
CA PHE A 19 11.20 -9.37 4.30
C PHE A 19 9.68 -9.42 4.58
N LEU A 20 8.93 -8.40 4.12
CA LEU A 20 7.48 -8.36 4.34
C LEU A 20 6.79 -9.43 3.48
N THR A 21 5.88 -10.21 4.07
CA THR A 21 5.25 -11.35 3.41
C THR A 21 3.77 -11.15 3.09
N ALA A 22 3.07 -10.27 3.81
CA ALA A 22 1.63 -10.06 3.63
C ALA A 22 1.16 -8.67 4.07
N PHE A 23 0.04 -8.23 3.48
CA PHE A 23 -0.81 -7.21 4.07
C PHE A 23 -1.83 -7.88 4.99
N HIS A 24 -1.77 -7.61 6.29
CA HIS A 24 -2.80 -8.07 7.22
C HIS A 24 -4.12 -7.27 7.11
N TYR A 25 -4.14 -6.24 6.24
CA TYR A 25 -5.31 -5.43 5.97
C TYR A 25 -6.16 -6.06 4.86
N GLN A 26 -7.47 -5.91 4.98
CA GLN A 26 -8.46 -6.64 4.19
C GLN A 26 -8.21 -6.48 2.66
N PRO A 27 -8.25 -7.56 1.86
CA PRO A 27 -7.73 -7.60 0.48
C PRO A 27 -8.39 -6.67 -0.55
N SER A 28 -9.40 -5.91 -0.15
CA SER A 28 -10.23 -5.07 -1.02
C SER A 28 -10.36 -3.62 -0.54
N ALA A 29 -9.63 -3.23 0.51
CA ALA A 29 -9.68 -1.89 1.06
C ALA A 29 -8.55 -1.02 0.49
N ILE A 30 -8.91 0.15 -0.04
CA ILE A 30 -7.98 1.25 -0.29
C ILE A 30 -7.22 1.53 1.02
N LEU A 31 -5.91 1.71 0.94
CA LEU A 31 -5.10 2.02 2.12
C LEU A 31 -5.66 3.27 2.84
N PRO A 32 -5.74 3.29 4.19
CA PRO A 32 -6.42 4.35 4.94
C PRO A 32 -5.66 5.70 4.94
N TRP A 33 -4.47 5.75 4.35
CA TRP A 33 -3.60 6.91 4.30
C TRP A 33 -4.00 7.87 3.18
N ILE A 34 -5.13 8.57 3.36
CA ILE A 34 -5.71 9.46 2.32
C ILE A 34 -4.75 10.51 1.75
N ASN A 35 -3.66 10.84 2.45
CA ASN A 35 -2.66 11.82 2.02
C ASN A 35 -1.36 11.17 1.47
N LEU A 36 -1.33 9.85 1.29
CA LEU A 36 -0.15 9.15 0.78
C LEU A 36 0.19 9.62 -0.62
N ARG A 37 1.46 9.99 -0.81
CA ARG A 37 2.02 10.48 -2.07
C ARG A 37 2.95 9.45 -2.70
N ILE A 38 3.75 8.80 -1.86
CA ILE A 38 4.70 7.77 -2.27
C ILE A 38 4.50 6.52 -1.41
N LEU A 39 4.35 5.40 -2.09
CA LEU A 39 4.39 4.06 -1.51
C LEU A 39 5.47 3.25 -2.24
N ASP A 40 6.53 2.90 -1.53
CA ASP A 40 7.55 1.96 -1.99
C ASP A 40 7.59 0.77 -1.04
N VAL A 41 7.16 -0.39 -1.53
CA VAL A 41 7.29 -1.69 -0.85
C VAL A 41 7.99 -2.68 -1.77
N SER A 42 8.79 -2.17 -2.70
CA SER A 42 9.50 -2.99 -3.67
C SER A 42 10.52 -3.90 -2.98
N SER A 43 10.88 -4.99 -3.65
CA SER A 43 11.91 -5.93 -3.18
C SER A 43 11.60 -6.49 -1.78
N ASN A 44 10.43 -7.12 -1.68
CA ASN A 44 9.94 -7.82 -0.49
C ASN A 44 9.40 -9.21 -0.92
N GLU A 45 8.74 -9.94 -0.02
CA GLU A 45 8.14 -11.26 -0.27
C GLU A 45 6.60 -11.19 -0.24
N LEU A 46 6.01 -10.02 -0.55
CA LEU A 46 4.58 -9.78 -0.40
C LEU A 46 3.78 -10.69 -1.34
N GLN A 47 2.84 -11.44 -0.78
CA GLN A 47 1.95 -12.34 -1.50
C GLN A 47 0.50 -11.84 -1.48
N GLY A 48 -0.30 -12.34 -2.42
CA GLY A 48 -1.73 -12.02 -2.52
C GLY A 48 -2.00 -10.86 -3.49
N PRO A 49 -3.23 -10.30 -3.48
CA PRO A 49 -3.62 -9.30 -4.47
C PRO A 49 -2.85 -7.99 -4.31
N LEU A 50 -2.64 -7.32 -5.43
CA LEU A 50 -2.04 -6.00 -5.51
C LEU A 50 -2.84 -4.99 -4.65
N PRO A 51 -2.21 -4.29 -3.69
CA PRO A 51 -2.93 -3.32 -2.85
C PRO A 51 -3.37 -2.11 -3.69
N ILE A 52 -4.53 -1.53 -3.35
CA ILE A 52 -5.04 -0.34 -4.05
C ILE A 52 -4.54 0.90 -3.30
N PRO A 53 -3.63 1.70 -3.89
CA PRO A 53 -3.20 2.93 -3.28
C PRO A 53 -4.33 3.98 -3.31
N PRO A 54 -4.36 4.94 -2.37
CA PRO A 54 -5.31 6.03 -2.40
C PRO A 54 -5.04 6.94 -3.62
N PRO A 55 -6.05 7.65 -4.15
CA PRO A 55 -5.90 8.50 -5.35
C PRO A 55 -4.84 9.61 -5.24
N SER A 56 -4.41 9.94 -4.03
CA SER A 56 -3.35 10.90 -3.75
C SER A 56 -1.94 10.40 -4.11
N THR A 57 -1.78 9.09 -4.32
CA THR A 57 -0.49 8.43 -4.58
C THR A 57 -0.08 8.64 -6.02
N TRP A 58 1.01 9.38 -6.24
CA TRP A 58 1.56 9.63 -7.58
C TRP A 58 2.78 8.77 -7.88
N ARG A 59 3.40 8.17 -6.85
CA ARG A 59 4.44 7.15 -7.00
C ARG A 59 4.07 5.91 -6.21
N TYR A 60 3.97 4.80 -6.92
CA TYR A 60 3.58 3.50 -6.38
C TYR A 60 4.52 2.43 -6.95
N ASP A 61 5.40 1.91 -6.10
CA ASP A 61 6.36 0.85 -6.46
C ASP A 61 6.15 -0.38 -5.58
N VAL A 62 5.74 -1.47 -6.24
CA VAL A 62 5.52 -2.78 -5.63
C VAL A 62 6.29 -3.87 -6.36
N SER A 63 7.28 -3.48 -7.18
CA SER A 63 8.10 -4.39 -7.97
C SER A 63 8.88 -5.37 -7.09
N ASN A 64 9.32 -6.49 -7.66
CA ASN A 64 10.08 -7.52 -6.95
C ASN A 64 9.36 -8.04 -5.69
N ASN A 65 8.11 -8.47 -5.87
CA ASN A 65 7.28 -9.14 -4.87
C ASN A 65 6.61 -10.38 -5.50
N LEU A 66 5.80 -11.10 -4.73
CA LEU A 66 5.01 -12.26 -5.15
C LEU A 66 3.51 -11.92 -5.28
N LEU A 67 3.22 -10.66 -5.63
CA LEU A 67 1.85 -10.14 -5.74
C LEU A 67 1.13 -10.70 -6.98
N THR A 68 -0.17 -10.88 -6.87
CA THR A 68 -1.07 -11.35 -7.93
C THR A 68 -2.18 -10.32 -8.19
N GLY A 69 -2.95 -10.53 -9.26
CA GLY A 69 -4.05 -9.63 -9.65
C GLY A 69 -3.76 -8.84 -10.93
N GLU A 70 -4.77 -8.09 -11.37
CA GLU A 70 -4.71 -7.33 -12.62
C GLU A 70 -4.49 -5.85 -12.33
N ILE A 71 -3.76 -5.18 -13.21
CA ILE A 71 -3.71 -3.72 -13.25
C ILE A 71 -4.99 -3.27 -13.96
N SER A 72 -5.92 -2.68 -13.21
CA SER A 72 -7.06 -1.99 -13.83
C SER A 72 -6.56 -0.70 -14.47
N LEU A 73 -6.71 -0.61 -15.81
CA LEU A 73 -6.40 0.57 -16.63
C LEU A 73 -7.44 1.69 -16.44
#